data_AF-A0A553L9Y5-F1
#
_entry.id   AF-A0A553L9Y5-F1
#
_cell.length_a   1.000
_cell.length_b   1.000
_cell.length_c   1.000
_cell.angle_alpha   90.00
_cell.angle_beta   90.00
_cell.angle_gamma   90.00
#
_symmetry.space_group_name_H-M   'P 1'
#
loop_
_entity.id
_entity.type
_entity.pdbx_description
1 polymer ?
#
loop_
_entity_poly.entity_id
_entity_poly.type
_entity_poly.pdbx_seq_one_letter_code
_entity_poly.pdbx_strand_id
1 'polypeptide(L)'
;MYFNCKRIAVVVGLFAFIKSGDAQEQLGKESMPVNDIEMIVQPNKCVALTQGRRCYAQVNITWQSEIPTTVCLIESNTSLKLNCWEQKRQGQFTYEMASAEDVTLSLMPLGSSPAEEPLVITSATIEVSWLYEGSARKRRWRLF
;
A
#
# COMPACT_ATOMS: atom_id res chain seq x y z
N MET A 1 -35.76 -6.29 12.51
CA MET A 1 -35.67 -7.20 13.68
C MET A 1 -36.90 -8.11 13.65
N TYR A 2 -36.83 -9.23 12.93
CA TYR A 2 -37.85 -10.28 12.97
C TYR A 2 -37.16 -11.64 12.80
N PHE A 3 -36.72 -12.19 13.94
CA PHE A 3 -36.52 -13.62 14.09
C PHE A 3 -37.91 -14.24 14.33
N ASN A 4 -38.29 -15.24 13.53
CA ASN A 4 -39.33 -16.16 13.95
C ASN A 4 -38.87 -17.60 13.69
N CYS A 5 -38.33 -18.14 14.76
CA CYS A 5 -37.95 -19.53 14.99
C CYS A 5 -39.21 -20.36 15.26
N LYS A 6 -39.50 -21.35 14.41
CA LYS A 6 -40.52 -22.40 14.56
C LYS A 6 -40.35 -23.32 13.35
N ARG A 7 -40.11 -24.62 13.41
CA ARG A 7 -40.38 -25.65 14.42
C ARG A 7 -39.39 -26.81 14.24
N ILE A 8 -38.92 -27.34 15.36
CA ILE A 8 -38.22 -28.62 15.47
C ILE A 8 -39.28 -29.72 15.43
N ALA A 9 -39.15 -30.68 14.52
CA ALA A 9 -39.81 -31.97 14.59
C ALA A 9 -38.81 -33.06 14.22
N VAL A 10 -38.50 -33.87 15.23
CA VAL A 10 -37.60 -35.01 15.20
C VAL A 10 -38.25 -36.13 14.39
N VAL A 11 -37.56 -36.65 13.38
CA VAL A 11 -37.82 -38.00 12.85
C VAL A 11 -36.49 -38.74 12.83
N VAL A 12 -36.35 -39.64 13.79
CA VAL A 12 -35.30 -40.65 13.86
C VAL A 12 -35.54 -41.62 12.71
N GLY A 13 -34.64 -41.60 11.73
CA GLY A 13 -34.66 -42.51 10.59
C GLY A 13 -33.23 -42.99 10.31
N LEU A 14 -32.98 -44.27 10.59
CA LEU A 14 -31.80 -45.01 10.18
C LEU A 14 -31.63 -44.93 8.65
N PHE A 15 -30.70 -44.10 8.19
CA PHE A 15 -30.19 -44.16 6.83
C PHE A 15 -28.68 -44.40 6.86
N ALA A 16 -28.30 -45.56 6.34
CA ALA A 16 -26.93 -45.97 6.13
C ALA A 16 -26.31 -45.22 4.93
N PHE A 17 -25.10 -44.71 5.17
CA PHE A 17 -24.03 -44.31 4.25
C PHE A 17 -24.37 -43.95 2.79
N ILE A 18 -24.27 -42.66 2.47
CA ILE A 18 -23.70 -42.19 1.20
C ILE A 18 -22.74 -41.05 1.53
N LYS A 19 -21.49 -41.14 1.06
CA LYS A 19 -20.48 -40.09 1.24
C LYS A 19 -20.95 -38.79 0.58
N SER A 20 -21.33 -37.80 1.38
CA SER A 20 -21.40 -36.41 0.95
C SER A 20 -19.98 -35.84 1.01
N GLY A 21 -19.36 -35.64 -0.15
CA GLY A 21 -18.20 -34.77 -0.25
C GLY A 21 -18.62 -33.36 0.17
N ASP A 22 -17.85 -32.75 1.07
CA ASP A 22 -17.97 -31.33 1.38
C ASP A 22 -17.49 -30.53 0.15
N ALA A 23 -18.42 -30.22 -0.75
CA ALA A 23 -18.25 -29.16 -1.72
C ALA A 23 -18.62 -27.85 -1.01
N GLN A 24 -17.63 -27.20 -0.37
CA GLN A 24 -17.78 -25.82 0.06
C GLN A 24 -17.90 -24.93 -1.19
N GLU A 25 -19.13 -24.49 -1.44
CA GLU A 25 -19.50 -23.50 -2.45
C GLU A 25 -18.75 -22.19 -2.15
N GLN A 26 -17.83 -21.84 -3.05
CA GLN A 26 -17.02 -20.63 -2.99
C GLN A 26 -17.92 -19.42 -3.19
N LEU A 27 -18.16 -18.65 -2.13
CA LEU A 27 -18.69 -17.29 -2.27
C LEU A 27 -17.61 -16.45 -2.94
N GLY A 28 -17.72 -16.31 -4.26
CA GLY A 28 -16.90 -15.46 -5.09
C GLY A 28 -16.87 -14.06 -4.50
N LYS A 29 -15.67 -13.65 -4.07
CA LYS A 29 -15.34 -12.24 -3.91
C LYS A 29 -15.36 -11.66 -5.32
N GLU A 30 -16.42 -10.96 -5.67
CA GLU A 30 -16.49 -10.18 -6.90
C GLU A 30 -15.46 -9.04 -6.78
N SER A 31 -14.22 -9.36 -7.16
CA SER A 31 -13.22 -8.34 -7.43
C SER A 31 -13.64 -7.65 -8.72
N MET A 32 -13.92 -6.34 -8.62
CA MET A 32 -13.80 -5.41 -9.75
C MET A 32 -12.57 -5.77 -10.57
N PRO A 33 -12.55 -5.55 -11.91
CA PRO A 33 -11.38 -5.84 -12.72
C PRO A 33 -10.19 -5.07 -12.13
N VAL A 34 -9.37 -5.79 -11.36
CA VAL A 34 -8.11 -5.28 -10.86
C VAL A 34 -7.29 -5.19 -12.11
N ASN A 35 -7.16 -3.98 -12.62
CA ASN A 35 -6.22 -3.72 -13.67
C ASN A 35 -4.85 -4.03 -13.05
N ASP A 36 -4.23 -5.14 -13.47
CA ASP A 36 -2.95 -5.58 -12.92
C ASP A 36 -1.89 -4.55 -13.30
N ILE A 37 -1.64 -3.62 -12.38
CA ILE A 37 -0.60 -2.61 -12.46
C ILE A 37 0.47 -2.96 -11.44
N GLU A 38 1.65 -3.26 -11.94
CA GLU A 38 2.83 -3.51 -11.11
C GLU A 38 3.68 -2.26 -11.02
N MET A 39 4.12 -1.93 -9.82
CA MET A 39 5.01 -0.80 -9.56
C MET A 39 6.25 -1.28 -8.79
N ILE A 40 7.41 -0.82 -9.23
CA ILE A 40 8.71 -1.10 -8.63
C ILE A 40 9.37 0.21 -8.24
N VAL A 41 9.86 0.28 -7.00
CA VAL A 41 10.55 1.44 -6.42
C VAL A 41 11.92 1.00 -5.91
N GLN A 42 12.97 1.63 -6.43
CA GLN A 42 14.35 1.27 -6.13
C GLN A 42 15.22 2.51 -5.88
N PRO A 43 15.92 2.61 -4.73
CA PRO A 43 15.89 1.69 -3.60
C PRO A 43 14.60 1.81 -2.77
N ASN A 44 14.22 0.74 -2.07
CA ASN A 44 13.13 0.72 -1.10
C ASN A 44 13.59 1.01 0.34
N LYS A 45 14.89 1.27 0.54
CA LYS A 45 15.48 1.64 1.84
C LYS A 45 16.41 2.83 1.67
N CYS A 46 16.33 3.75 2.61
CA CYS A 46 17.16 4.94 2.69
C CYS A 46 17.83 4.97 4.09
N VAL A 47 19.16 5.10 4.15
CA VAL A 47 19.90 5.11 5.42
C VAL A 47 20.46 6.51 5.70
N ALA A 48 20.01 7.13 6.79
CA ALA A 48 20.60 8.35 7.32
C ALA A 48 21.72 8.03 8.33
N LEU A 49 22.73 8.91 8.42
CA LEU A 49 23.83 8.71 9.38
C LEU A 49 23.36 8.77 10.83
N THR A 50 22.50 9.73 11.16
CA THR A 50 21.99 9.93 12.52
C THR A 50 20.48 10.05 12.49
N GLN A 51 19.82 9.49 13.50
CA GLN A 51 18.38 9.61 13.69
C GLN A 51 17.93 11.08 13.63
N GLY A 52 16.76 11.33 13.02
CA GLY A 52 16.15 12.65 12.89
C GLY A 52 16.78 13.55 11.83
N ARG A 53 17.82 13.09 11.12
CA ARG A 53 18.29 13.75 9.90
C ARG A 53 17.52 13.25 8.69
N ARG A 54 17.32 14.15 7.71
CA ARG A 54 16.79 13.76 6.40
C ARG A 54 17.75 12.78 5.73
N CYS A 55 17.19 11.67 5.27
CA CYS A 55 17.82 10.78 4.31
C CYS A 55 17.63 11.36 2.91
N TYR A 56 18.70 11.27 2.11
CA TYR A 56 18.69 11.73 0.72
C TYR A 56 18.98 10.54 -0.18
N ALA A 57 18.07 10.27 -1.11
CA ALA A 57 18.22 9.20 -2.07
C ALA A 57 17.57 9.58 -3.39
N GLN A 58 18.23 9.20 -4.48
CA GLN A 58 17.62 9.19 -5.79
C GLN A 58 16.86 7.86 -5.95
N VAL A 59 15.55 7.95 -6.08
CA VAL A 59 14.66 6.79 -6.17
C VAL A 59 14.11 6.68 -7.58
N ASN A 60 14.29 5.52 -8.19
CA ASN A 60 13.73 5.20 -9.49
C ASN A 60 12.42 4.44 -9.31
N ILE A 61 11.36 4.99 -9.89
CA ILE A 61 10.03 4.42 -9.92
C ILE A 61 9.76 3.95 -11.34
N THR A 62 9.31 2.71 -11.47
CA THR A 62 8.82 2.16 -12.73
C THR A 62 7.49 1.50 -12.50
N TRP A 63 6.60 1.59 -13.47
CA TRP A 63 5.35 0.86 -13.42
C TRP A 63 4.98 0.34 -14.80
N GLN A 64 4.18 -0.71 -14.83
CA GLN A 64 3.68 -1.35 -16.03
C GLN A 64 2.24 -1.83 -15.86
N SER A 65 1.50 -1.93 -16.95
CA SER A 65 0.12 -2.39 -17.03
C SER A 65 -0.14 -3.06 -18.38
N GLU A 66 -1.01 -4.05 -18.40
CA GLU A 66 -1.40 -4.77 -19.62
C GLU A 66 -2.14 -3.86 -20.61
N ILE A 67 -2.96 -2.93 -20.12
CA ILE A 67 -3.75 -2.01 -20.93
C ILE A 67 -3.29 -0.56 -20.77
N PRO A 68 -3.47 0.28 -21.82
CA PRO A 68 -3.21 1.71 -21.69
C PRO A 68 -4.08 2.31 -20.58
N THR A 69 -3.43 2.84 -19.56
CA THR A 69 -4.08 3.39 -18.37
C THR A 69 -3.58 4.80 -18.12
N THR A 70 -4.44 5.61 -17.52
CA THR A 70 -4.07 6.94 -17.03
C THR A 70 -3.89 6.88 -15.52
N VAL A 71 -2.67 7.13 -15.05
CA VAL A 71 -2.30 7.06 -13.63
C VAL A 71 -1.41 8.23 -13.21
N CYS A 72 -1.47 8.58 -11.94
CA CYS A 72 -0.70 9.65 -11.32
C CYS A 72 0.06 9.13 -10.11
N LEU A 73 1.35 9.48 -10.04
CA LEU A 73 2.24 9.20 -8.92
C LEU A 73 2.11 10.31 -7.87
N ILE A 74 1.79 9.91 -6.64
CA ILE A 74 1.61 10.81 -5.51
C ILE A 74 2.50 10.36 -4.35
N GLU A 75 3.09 11.34 -3.67
CA GLU A 75 3.87 11.14 -2.45
C GLU A 75 3.01 11.41 -1.20
N SER A 76 3.08 10.52 -0.19
CA SER A 76 2.17 10.54 0.95
C SER A 76 2.34 11.71 1.91
N ASN A 77 3.58 12.09 2.24
CA ASN A 77 3.87 12.99 3.35
C ASN A 77 3.53 14.44 3.00
N THR A 78 3.72 14.82 1.74
CA THR A 78 3.39 16.14 1.21
C THR A 78 2.12 16.16 0.36
N SER A 79 1.53 14.98 0.10
CA SER A 79 0.44 14.81 -0.88
C SER A 79 0.78 15.39 -2.26
N LEU A 80 2.07 15.45 -2.59
CA LEU A 80 2.55 16.06 -3.82
C LEU A 80 2.36 15.10 -4.99
N LYS A 81 1.71 15.60 -6.02
CA LYS A 81 1.58 14.95 -7.31
C LYS A 81 2.91 15.10 -8.07
N LEU A 82 3.67 14.01 -8.13
CA LEU A 82 5.01 13.99 -8.72
C LEU A 82 4.97 13.95 -10.25
N ASN A 83 4.15 13.06 -10.82
CA ASN A 83 4.02 12.89 -12.25
C ASN A 83 2.70 12.20 -12.63
N CYS A 84 2.22 12.39 -13.86
CA CYS A 84 1.15 11.56 -14.43
C CYS A 84 1.51 11.07 -15.81
N TRP A 85 0.94 9.92 -16.13
CA TRP A 85 0.99 9.33 -17.45
C TRP A 85 -0.43 9.13 -17.93
N GLU A 86 -0.71 9.64 -19.12
CA GLU A 86 -2.02 9.53 -19.77
C GLU A 86 -1.97 8.51 -20.90
N GLN A 87 -2.87 7.53 -20.87
CA GLN A 87 -2.99 6.48 -21.89
C GLN A 87 -1.66 5.77 -22.16
N LYS A 88 -0.92 5.40 -21.11
CA LYS A 88 0.35 4.68 -21.21
C LYS A 88 0.21 3.27 -20.62
N ARG A 89 1.05 2.36 -21.10
CA ARG A 89 1.19 1.00 -20.53
C ARG A 89 2.33 0.89 -19.54
N GLN A 90 3.25 1.85 -19.53
CA GLN A 90 4.39 1.89 -18.64
C GLN A 90 4.84 3.32 -18.41
N GLY A 91 5.57 3.54 -17.33
CA GLY A 91 6.19 4.83 -17.03
C GLY A 91 7.41 4.66 -16.13
N GLN A 92 8.32 5.63 -16.23
CA GLN A 92 9.47 5.74 -15.35
C GLN A 92 9.54 7.18 -14.82
N PHE A 93 9.91 7.32 -13.55
CA PHE A 93 10.14 8.60 -12.91
C PHE A 93 11.29 8.50 -11.91
N THR A 94 12.13 9.52 -11.87
CA THR A 94 13.21 9.63 -10.88
C THR A 94 12.83 10.68 -9.86
N TYR A 95 12.75 10.27 -8.59
CA TYR A 95 12.36 11.10 -7.47
C TYR A 95 13.56 11.36 -6.57
N GLU A 96 13.87 12.64 -6.36
CA GLU A 96 14.89 13.08 -5.40
C GLU A 96 14.25 13.18 -4.01
N MET A 97 14.42 12.13 -3.21
CA MET A 97 13.85 12.03 -1.87
C MET A 97 14.71 12.80 -0.87
N ALA A 98 14.03 13.55 0.02
CA ALA A 98 14.65 14.24 1.15
C ALA A 98 13.73 14.19 2.38
N SER A 99 13.70 13.05 3.09
CA SER A 99 12.80 12.83 4.23
C SER A 99 13.51 12.23 5.43
N ALA A 100 13.09 12.61 6.64
CA ALA A 100 13.55 11.99 7.88
C ALA A 100 12.65 10.80 8.31
N GLU A 101 11.52 10.63 7.63
CA GLU A 101 10.50 9.62 7.88
C GLU A 101 10.26 8.80 6.61
N ASP A 102 9.65 7.63 6.76
CA ASP A 102 9.25 6.77 5.64
C ASP A 102 8.40 7.55 4.63
N VAL A 103 8.60 7.25 3.35
CA VAL A 103 7.86 7.88 2.26
C VAL A 103 7.09 6.81 1.52
N THR A 104 5.79 6.98 1.40
CA THR A 104 4.96 6.08 0.58
C THR A 104 4.62 6.76 -0.73
N LEU A 105 4.90 6.06 -1.82
CA LEU A 105 4.54 6.45 -3.17
C LEU A 105 3.35 5.62 -3.62
N SER A 106 2.36 6.27 -4.21
CA SER A 106 1.12 5.62 -4.65
C SER A 106 0.79 6.01 -6.08
N LEU A 107 0.31 5.04 -6.86
CA LEU A 107 -0.35 5.28 -8.14
C LEU A 107 -1.85 5.39 -7.92
N MET A 108 -2.44 6.48 -8.38
CA MET A 108 -3.88 6.73 -8.33
C MET A 108 -4.42 7.06 -9.73
N PRO A 109 -5.71 6.82 -10.03
CA PRO A 109 -6.33 7.23 -11.28
C PRO A 109 -6.32 8.76 -11.48
N LEU A 110 -6.52 9.22 -12.71
CA LEU A 110 -6.73 10.66 -12.94
C LEU A 110 -8.04 11.12 -12.30
N GLY A 111 -7.99 12.21 -11.54
CA GLY A 111 -9.17 12.80 -10.91
C GLY A 111 -9.44 12.34 -9.49
N SER A 112 -8.75 11.30 -8.99
CA SER A 112 -8.70 11.05 -7.55
C SER A 112 -7.82 12.10 -6.88
N SER A 113 -8.34 12.71 -5.82
CA SER A 113 -7.61 13.66 -4.99
C SER A 113 -7.14 12.94 -3.72
N PRO A 114 -5.94 13.20 -3.20
CA PRO A 114 -5.59 12.73 -1.85
C PRO A 114 -6.52 13.31 -0.76
N ALA A 115 -7.30 14.37 -1.05
CA ALA A 115 -8.25 14.98 -0.12
C ALA A 115 -9.66 14.35 -0.15
N GLU A 116 -10.00 13.56 -1.16
CA GLU A 116 -11.33 12.97 -1.36
C GLU A 116 -11.16 11.48 -1.69
N GLU A 117 -11.75 10.58 -0.89
CA GLU A 117 -11.68 9.10 -0.99
C GLU A 117 -10.57 8.56 -1.93
N PRO A 118 -9.32 8.41 -1.44
CA PRO A 118 -8.18 8.10 -2.29
C PRO A 118 -8.28 6.69 -2.86
N LEU A 119 -8.58 6.59 -4.15
CA LEU A 119 -8.50 5.36 -4.92
C LEU A 119 -7.02 5.05 -5.22
N VAL A 120 -6.42 4.20 -4.39
CA VAL A 120 -5.04 3.73 -4.58
C VAL A 120 -5.05 2.45 -5.42
N ILE A 121 -4.35 2.46 -6.56
CA ILE A 121 -4.19 1.28 -7.40
C ILE A 121 -3.10 0.37 -6.82
N THR A 122 -1.93 0.96 -6.56
CA THR A 122 -0.77 0.27 -5.98
C THR A 122 0.10 1.29 -5.24
N SER A 123 0.85 0.83 -4.25
CA SER A 123 1.74 1.66 -3.45
C SER A 123 3.03 0.92 -3.08
N ALA A 124 4.07 1.70 -2.81
CA ALA A 124 5.34 1.21 -2.32
C ALA A 124 5.92 2.20 -1.31
N THR A 125 6.47 1.66 -0.23
CA THR A 125 7.06 2.44 0.86
C THR A 125 8.58 2.35 0.80
N ILE A 126 9.22 3.50 0.96
CA ILE A 126 10.67 3.64 1.12
C ILE A 126 10.93 3.79 2.62
N GLU A 127 11.55 2.77 3.22
CA GLU A 127 11.87 2.74 4.64
C GLU A 127 13.09 3.60 4.94
N VAL A 128 12.98 4.53 5.90
CA VAL A 128 14.09 5.31 6.41
C VAL A 128 14.66 4.66 7.66
N SER A 129 15.96 4.40 7.64
CA SER A 129 16.70 3.83 8.78
C SER A 129 17.90 4.71 9.15
N TRP A 130 18.45 4.51 10.36
CA TRP A 130 19.60 5.27 10.85
C TRP A 130 20.69 4.38 11.44
N LEU A 131 21.93 4.82 11.34
CA LEU A 131 23.08 4.11 11.94
C LEU A 131 23.30 4.49 13.41
N TYR A 132 23.19 5.78 13.75
CA TYR A 132 23.41 6.27 15.10
C TYR A 132 22.14 6.91 15.68
N GLU A 133 21.85 6.60 16.94
CA GLU A 133 20.81 7.29 17.70
C GLU A 133 21.12 8.78 17.85
N GLY A 134 20.08 9.60 17.86
CA GLY A 134 20.22 11.03 18.07
C GLY A 134 20.62 11.32 19.52
N SER A 135 21.92 11.44 19.82
CA SER A 135 22.34 11.74 21.19
C SER A 135 22.05 13.21 21.54
N ALA A 136 21.15 13.45 22.49
CA ALA A 136 21.09 14.73 23.18
C ALA A 136 22.35 14.86 24.05
N ARG A 137 23.37 15.58 23.61
CA ARG A 137 24.57 15.85 24.43
C ARG A 137 24.11 16.52 25.74
N LYS A 138 24.11 15.77 26.85
CA LYS A 138 23.92 16.32 28.20
C LYS A 138 25.06 17.32 28.43
N ARG A 139 24.74 18.62 28.33
CA ARG A 139 25.63 19.71 28.73
C ARG A 139 25.84 19.57 30.24
N ARG A 140 26.95 18.97 30.65
CA ARG A 140 27.37 19.08 32.05
C ARG A 140 27.94 20.48 32.23
N TRP A 141 27.44 21.21 33.21
CA TRP A 141 28.03 22.47 33.64
C TRP A 141 29.51 22.24 33.90
N ARG A 142 30.38 23.04 33.26
CA ARG A 142 31.79 23.11 33.65
C ARG A 142 31.87 24.21 34.70
N LEU A 143 32.19 23.84 35.94
CA LEU A 143 32.63 24.80 36.94
C LEU A 143 34.05 25.22 36.52
N PHE A 144 34.22 26.51 36.27
CA PHE A 144 35.52 27.11 35.98
C PHE A 144 36.30 27.29 37.28
#